data_AF-A0A918QFP8-F1
#
_entry.id   AF-A0A918QFP8-F1
#
_cell.length_a   1.000
_cell.length_b   1.000
_cell.length_c   1.000
_cell.angle_alpha   90.00
_cell.angle_beta   90.00
_cell.angle_gamma   90.00
#
_symmetry.space_group_name_H-M   'P 1'
#
loop_
_entity.id
_entity.type
_entity.pdbx_description
1 polymer ?
#
loop_
_entity_poly.entity_id
_entity_poly.type
_entity_poly.pdbx_seq_one_letter_code
_entity_poly.pdbx_strand_id
1 'polypeptide(L)' 'MPRTPAKRTPGPAGGGEVVEIRLIARDGIAQALAAQIADSIPGCPPPRIYPSRKTPGQMRAYIKATLPAHTVAALENPQK' A
#
# COMPACT_ATOMS: atom_id res chain seq x y z
N MET A 1 -15.36 6.59 -39.37
CA MET A 1 -14.97 5.35 -38.65
C MET A 1 -15.30 5.53 -37.16
N PRO A 2 -16.19 4.72 -36.56
CA PRO A 2 -16.48 4.81 -35.13
C PRO A 2 -15.26 4.37 -34.31
N ARG A 3 -14.85 5.17 -33.31
CA ARG A 3 -13.75 4.84 -32.39
C ARG A 3 -14.18 3.70 -31.49
N THR A 4 -13.54 2.54 -31.62
CA THR A 4 -13.69 1.43 -30.66
C THR A 4 -13.18 1.89 -29.29
N PRO A 5 -13.99 1.82 -28.23
CA PRO A 5 -13.51 2.14 -26.88
C PRO A 5 -12.40 1.16 -26.48
N ALA A 6 -11.36 1.68 -25.82
CA ALA A 6 -10.24 0.89 -25.36
C ALA A 6 -10.72 -0.21 -24.41
N LYS A 7 -10.36 -1.46 -24.70
CA LYS A 7 -10.66 -2.62 -23.86
C LYS A 7 -9.97 -2.44 -22.51
N ARG A 8 -10.74 -2.38 -21.41
CA ARG A 8 -10.17 -2.35 -20.05
C ARG A 8 -9.35 -3.62 -19.85
N THR A 9 -8.06 -3.46 -19.56
CA THR A 9 -7.21 -4.58 -19.14
C THR A 9 -7.78 -5.14 -17.83
N PRO A 10 -8.05 -6.46 -17.74
CA PRO A 10 -8.44 -7.08 -16.49
C PRO A 10 -7.37 -6.81 -15.43
N GLY A 11 -7.80 -6.45 -14.21
CA GLY A 11 -6.91 -6.41 -13.06
C GLY A 11 -6.25 -7.78 -12.81
N PRO A 12 -5.13 -7.83 -12.08
CA PRO A 12 -4.41 -9.07 -11.83
C PRO A 12 -5.34 -10.15 -11.26
N ALA A 13 -5.28 -11.35 -11.86
CA ALA A 13 -6.24 -12.44 -11.65
C ALA A 13 -6.12 -13.18 -10.30
N GLY A 14 -5.37 -12.65 -9.34
CA GLY A 14 -5.33 -13.16 -7.97
C GLY A 14 -6.33 -12.36 -7.14
N GLY A 15 -7.15 -13.01 -6.31
CA GLY A 15 -8.18 -12.38 -5.47
C GLY A 15 -7.67 -11.43 -4.38
N GLY A 16 -6.52 -10.79 -4.58
CA GLY A 16 -5.93 -9.79 -3.71
C GLY A 16 -5.45 -8.57 -4.48
N GLU A 17 -5.64 -7.41 -3.87
CA GLU A 17 -5.19 -6.12 -4.35
C GLU A 17 -3.84 -5.76 -3.70
N VAL A 18 -2.91 -5.24 -4.50
CA VAL A 18 -1.61 -4.82 -4.00
C VAL A 18 -1.71 -3.39 -3.51
N VAL A 19 -1.49 -3.19 -2.21
CA VAL A 19 -1.51 -1.88 -1.55
C VAL A 19 -0.09 -1.46 -1.18
N GLU A 20 0.25 -0.21 -1.50
CA GLU A 20 1.52 0.42 -1.13
C GLU A 20 1.28 1.53 -0.09
N ILE A 21 1.90 1.40 1.09
CA ILE A 21 1.84 2.41 2.14
C ILE A 21 3.20 3.10 2.23
N ARG A 22 3.19 4.44 2.19
CA ARG A 22 4.38 5.29 2.31
C ARG A 22 4.26 6.13 3.57
N LEU A 23 5.10 5.85 4.55
CA LEU A 23 5.16 6.59 5.81
C LEU A 23 6.41 7.48 5.82
N ILE A 24 6.29 8.72 6.31
CA ILE A 24 7.43 9.60 6.56
C ILE A 24 7.34 10.10 8.00
N ALA A 25 8.33 9.79 8.83
CA ALA A 25 8.39 10.18 10.24
C ALA A 25 9.84 10.35 10.70
N ARG A 26 10.05 10.82 11.93
CA ARG A 26 11.39 10.85 12.54
C ARG A 26 11.98 9.44 12.64
N ASP A 27 13.30 9.39 12.72
CA ASP A 27 14.02 8.14 12.98
C ASP A 27 13.50 7.44 14.25
N GLY A 28 13.51 6.10 14.26
CA GLY A 28 12.87 5.27 15.28
C GLY A 28 11.34 5.20 15.19
N ILE A 29 10.65 6.34 15.05
CA ILE A 29 9.18 6.37 14.90
C ILE A 29 8.77 5.69 13.61
N ALA A 30 9.43 6.04 12.50
CA ALA A 30 9.15 5.44 11.20
C ALA A 30 9.33 3.92 11.22
N GLN A 31 10.32 3.43 11.97
CA GLN A 31 10.60 2.00 12.09
C GLN A 31 9.55 1.29 12.93
N ALA A 32 9.27 1.79 14.14
CA ALA A 32 8.29 1.19 15.04
C ALA A 32 6.88 1.19 14.42
N LEU A 33 6.46 2.30 13.83
CA LEU A 33 5.12 2.41 13.23
C LEU A 33 5.01 1.55 11.97
N ALA A 34 6.04 1.51 11.12
CA ALA A 34 6.00 0.66 9.93
C ALA A 34 5.99 -0.83 10.28
N ALA A 35 6.69 -1.24 11.34
CA ALA A 35 6.64 -2.60 11.85
C ALA A 35 5.22 -2.97 12.33
N GLN A 36 4.60 -2.12 13.17
CA GLN A 36 3.23 -2.35 13.65
C GLN A 36 2.20 -2.47 12.53
N ILE A 37 2.32 -1.64 11.48
CA ILE A 37 1.45 -1.72 10.31
C ILE A 37 1.68 -3.03 9.55
N ALA A 38 2.94 -3.43 9.33
CA ALA A 38 3.26 -4.68 8.66
C ALA A 38 2.77 -5.91 9.45
N ASP A 39 2.93 -5.91 10.77
CA ASP A 39 2.47 -6.99 11.66
C ASP A 39 0.94 -7.13 11.66
N SER A 40 0.22 -6.02 11.44
CA SER A 40 -1.24 -6.02 11.33
C SER A 40 -1.75 -6.59 10.00
N ILE A 41 -0.89 -6.79 9.00
CA ILE A 41 -1.27 -7.27 7.68
C ILE A 41 -0.75 -8.70 7.47
N PRO A 42 -1.64 -9.71 7.40
CA PRO A 42 -1.24 -11.11 7.21
C PRO A 42 -0.40 -11.31 5.94
N GLY A 43 0.77 -11.95 6.08
CA GLY A 43 1.66 -12.23 4.96
C GLY A 43 2.38 -11.00 4.40
N CYS A 44 2.37 -9.87 5.11
CA CYS A 44 3.09 -8.69 4.69
C CYS A 44 4.60 -8.88 4.86
N PRO A 45 5.43 -8.59 3.83
CA PRO A 45 6.87 -8.55 3.98
C PRO A 45 7.29 -7.40 4.91
N PRO A 46 8.51 -7.48 5.49
CA PRO A 46 9.02 -6.43 6.36
C PRO A 46 9.14 -5.08 5.62
N PRO A 47 8.89 -3.96 6.31
CA PRO A 47 8.95 -2.62 5.73
C PRO A 47 10.37 -2.27 5.28
N ARG A 48 10.49 -1.60 4.14
CA ARG A 48 11.76 -1.06 3.66
C ARG A 48 11.92 0.39 4.10
N ILE A 49 13.00 0.68 4.81
CA ILE A 49 13.23 2.00 5.42
C ILE A 49 14.42 2.69 4.74
N TYR A 50 14.26 3.95 4.38
CA TYR A 50 15.28 4.77 3.75
C TYR A 50 15.32 6.17 4.36
N PRO A 51 16.49 6.82 4.46
CA PRO A 51 16.56 8.24 4.80
C PRO A 51 15.76 9.09 3.80
N SER A 52 14.98 10.06 4.32
CA SER A 52 14.26 11.01 3.48
C SER A 52 15.23 12.00 2.84
N ARG A 53 15.27 12.02 1.50
CA ARG A 53 16.06 13.02 0.75
C ARG A 53 15.48 14.44 0.83
N LYS A 54 14.19 14.58 1.17
CA LYS A 54 13.50 15.88 1.20
C LYS A 54 13.44 16.50 2.59
N THR A 55 13.57 15.69 3.64
CA THR A 55 13.35 16.13 5.02
C THR A 55 14.46 15.60 5.91
N PRO A 56 15.48 16.41 6.24
CA PRO A 56 16.55 16.01 7.13
C PRO A 56 16.02 15.48 8.47
N GLY A 57 16.60 14.38 8.97
CA GLY A 57 16.18 13.75 10.23
C GLY A 57 14.89 12.92 10.16
N GLN A 58 14.33 12.72 8.97
CA GLN A 58 13.18 11.84 8.76
C GLN A 58 13.56 10.60 7.93
N MET A 59 12.86 9.51 8.20
CA MET A 59 12.93 8.25 7.49
C MET A 59 11.64 8.04 6.69
N ARG A 60 11.76 7.39 5.54
CA ARG A 60 10.67 6.93 4.69
C ARG A 60 10.55 5.43 4.83
N ALA A 61 9.41 4.93 5.27
CA ALA A 61 9.10 3.52 5.27
C ALA A 61 8.13 3.18 4.14
N TYR A 62 8.46 2.13 3.39
CA TYR A 62 7.65 1.58 2.31
C TYR A 62 7.16 0.20 2.71
N ILE A 63 5.85 0.02 2.74
CA ILE A 63 5.19 -1.25 3.01
C ILE A 63 4.44 -1.63 1.74
N LYS A 64 4.66 -2.86 1.27
CA LYS A 64 3.94 -3.42 0.13
C LYS A 64 3.23 -4.67 0.59
N ALA A 65 1.92 -4.63 0.64
CA ALA A 65 1.10 -5.74 1.07
C ALA A 65 0.10 -6.15 -0.01
N THR A 66 -0.33 -7.41 0.04
CA THR A 66 -1.45 -7.89 -0.76
C THR A 66 -2.63 -8.07 0.17
N LEU A 67 -3.67 -7.26 -0.01
CA LEU A 67 -4.91 -7.37 0.76
C LEU A 67 -5.93 -8.20 0.01
N PRO A 68 -6.79 -8.98 0.68
CA PRO A 68 -7.90 -9.65 0.01
C PRO A 68 -8.82 -8.63 -0.68
N ALA A 69 -9.22 -8.88 -1.93
CA ALA A 69 -10.00 -7.94 -2.74
C ALA A 69 -11.33 -7.52 -2.09
N HIS A 70 -11.94 -8.39 -1.26
CA HIS A 70 -13.16 -8.07 -0.52
C HIS A 70 -12.96 -6.99 0.56
N THR A 71 -11.73 -6.84 1.09
CA THR A 71 -11.39 -5.82 2.09
C THR A 71 -11.37 -4.43 1.46
N VAL A 72 -10.90 -4.32 0.22
CA VAL A 72 -10.82 -3.03 -0.49
C VAL A 72 -12.17 -2.64 -1.08
N ALA A 73 -12.95 -3.61 -1.59
CA ALA A 73 -14.30 -3.37 -2.07
C ALA A 73 -15.23 -2.79 -0.99
N ALA A 74 -15.02 -3.15 0.29
CA ALA A 74 -15.75 -2.57 1.42
C ALA A 74 -15.40 -1.10 1.73
N LEU A 75 -14.20 -0.64 1.32
CA LEU A 75 -13.75 0.74 1.48
C LEU A 75 -14.19 1.63 0.31
N GLU A 76 -14.38 1.07 -0.89
CA GLU A 76 -14.83 1.82 -2.08
C GLU A 76 -16.35 2.09 -2.07
N ASN A 77 -17.14 1.31 -1.33
CA ASN A 77 -18.55 1.58 -1.04
C ASN A 77 -18.77 1.79 0.48
N PRO A 78 -18.44 2.96 1.03
CA PRO A 78 -18.92 3.31 2.35
C PRO A 78 -20.42 3.62 2.22
N GLN A 79 -21.25 2.68 2.65
CA GLN A 79 -22.70 2.82 2.87
C GLN A 79 -23.62 2.65 1.63
N LYS A 80 -24.39 1.56 1.65
CA LYS A 80 -25.85 1.68 1.57
C LYS A 80 -26.42 1.45 2.95
#